data_AF-A0A8J2IS67-F1
#
_entry.id   AF-A0A8J2IS67-F1
#
_cell.length_a   1.000
_cell.length_b   1.000
_cell.length_c   1.000
_cell.angle_alpha   90.00
_cell.angle_beta   90.00
_cell.angle_gamma   90.00
#
_symmetry.space_group_name_H-M   'P 1'
#
loop_
_entity.id
_entity.type
_entity.pdbx_description
1 polymer ?
#
loop_
_entity_poly.entity_id
_entity_poly.type
_entity_poly.pdbx_seq_one_letter_code
_entity_poly.pdbx_strand_id
1 'polypeptide(L)'
;KARKISKRSAPFRPNALTETRPEVLNVEDLAQKENDLTAICGKILQQLQSIQAHLQQTVSDSIDDDMDDEERNRIMHQYGLRSTGGIDLMRFVVNPKSFGQTIENMFYVSFLIRDGRVEIEFDEFDLPALAPVNKDEAEDDDEPTRHGAAKHQAILSMDMQTWQDIIDTFGLKEPMITHRNDVTSSGPGARGWYS
;
A
#
# COMPACT_ATOMS: atom_id res chain seq x y z
N LYS A 1 39.45 -46.08 17.22
CA LYS A 1 40.24 -45.28 16.25
C LYS A 1 39.61 -43.89 16.15
N ALA A 2 40.34 -42.83 16.53
CA ALA A 2 39.80 -41.47 16.73
C ALA A 2 39.60 -40.70 15.41
N ARG A 3 38.51 -39.91 15.30
CA ARG A 3 38.23 -39.02 14.16
C ARG A 3 39.18 -37.81 14.17
N LYS A 4 39.90 -37.60 13.08
CA LYS A 4 40.81 -36.46 12.87
C LYS A 4 39.99 -35.23 12.46
N ILE A 5 39.87 -34.24 13.34
CA ILE A 5 39.23 -32.95 13.04
C ILE A 5 40.26 -32.10 12.29
N SER A 6 39.98 -31.78 11.03
CA SER A 6 40.79 -30.88 10.22
C SER A 6 40.29 -29.44 10.39
N LYS A 7 41.07 -28.58 11.05
CA LYS A 7 40.80 -27.14 11.09
C LYS A 7 41.30 -26.51 9.80
N ARG A 8 40.39 -26.08 8.93
CA ARG A 8 40.70 -25.21 7.79
C ARG A 8 40.75 -23.77 8.29
N SER A 9 41.95 -23.27 8.56
CA SER A 9 42.16 -21.83 8.76
C SER A 9 42.80 -21.29 7.49
N ALA A 10 42.10 -20.42 6.76
CA ALA A 10 42.72 -19.66 5.68
C ALA A 10 43.81 -18.73 6.28
N PRO A 11 44.98 -18.60 5.64
CA PRO A 11 46.03 -17.70 6.12
C PRO A 11 45.57 -16.24 6.00
N PHE A 12 45.64 -15.50 7.10
CA PHE A 12 45.33 -14.07 7.11
C PHE A 12 46.36 -13.32 6.25
N ARG A 13 45.90 -12.72 5.15
CA ARG A 13 46.73 -11.95 4.21
C ARG A 13 46.40 -10.47 4.36
N PRO A 14 47.15 -9.70 5.17
CA PRO A 14 46.85 -8.30 5.43
C PRO A 14 46.87 -7.42 4.17
N ASN A 15 47.64 -7.82 3.14
CA ASN A 15 47.70 -7.10 1.85
C ASN A 15 46.55 -7.46 0.87
N ALA A 16 45.61 -8.34 1.25
CA ALA A 16 44.47 -8.75 0.42
C ALA A 16 43.13 -8.32 1.03
N LEU A 17 43.13 -7.30 1.90
CA LEU A 17 41.93 -6.70 2.45
C LEU A 17 41.43 -5.63 1.47
N THR A 18 40.27 -5.85 0.87
CA THR A 18 39.57 -4.79 0.12
C THR A 18 39.01 -3.83 1.15
N GLU A 19 39.61 -2.63 1.25
CA GLU A 19 39.12 -1.55 2.10
C GLU A 19 37.72 -1.14 1.62
N THR A 20 36.66 -1.54 2.34
CA THR A 20 35.32 -1.00 2.12
C THR A 20 35.30 0.40 2.68
N ARG A 21 35.67 1.37 1.85
CA ARG A 21 35.54 2.78 2.19
C ARG A 21 34.09 3.05 2.57
N PRO A 22 33.81 3.78 3.66
CA PRO A 22 32.45 4.22 3.94
C PRO A 22 31.94 4.96 2.70
N GLU A 23 30.81 4.53 2.15
CA GLU A 23 30.21 5.22 1.03
C GLU A 23 29.93 6.66 1.46
N VAL A 24 30.51 7.61 0.73
CA VAL A 24 30.20 9.02 0.91
C VAL A 24 28.79 9.19 0.37
N LEU A 25 27.84 9.38 1.29
CA LEU A 25 26.44 9.62 0.96
C LEU A 25 26.37 10.85 0.05
N ASN A 26 26.13 10.65 -1.25
CA ASN A 26 25.99 11.76 -2.17
C ASN A 26 24.64 12.43 -1.90
N VAL A 27 24.65 13.73 -1.65
CA VAL A 27 23.43 14.54 -1.45
C VAL A 27 22.53 14.56 -2.69
N GLU A 28 23.10 14.30 -3.86
CA GLU A 28 22.37 14.17 -5.13
C GLU A 28 21.62 12.83 -5.23
N ASP A 29 22.18 11.74 -4.68
CA ASP A 29 21.52 10.42 -4.60
C ASP A 29 20.35 10.42 -3.60
N LEU A 30 20.36 11.33 -2.63
CA LEU A 30 19.21 11.58 -1.76
C LEU A 30 18.06 12.26 -2.50
N ALA A 31 18.37 13.15 -3.45
CA ALA A 31 17.38 13.92 -4.21
C ALA A 31 16.75 13.11 -5.36
N GLN A 32 17.44 12.07 -5.87
CA GLN A 32 16.93 11.14 -6.89
C GLN A 32 16.13 9.96 -6.33
N LYS A 33 15.64 10.02 -5.09
CA LYS A 33 14.80 8.94 -4.54
C LYS A 33 13.42 8.95 -5.19
N GLU A 34 13.28 8.21 -6.28
CA GLU A 34 11.98 7.70 -6.77
C GLU A 34 11.20 6.91 -5.69
N ASN A 35 11.88 6.53 -4.60
CA ASN A 35 11.35 5.91 -3.39
C ASN A 35 11.17 6.87 -2.20
N ASP A 36 10.91 8.16 -2.42
CA ASP A 36 10.44 9.02 -1.33
C ASP A 36 9.02 8.60 -0.91
N LEU A 37 8.92 8.08 0.32
CA LEU A 37 7.66 7.67 0.95
C LEU A 37 6.58 8.75 0.80
N THR A 38 6.96 10.02 0.97
CA THR A 38 6.03 11.15 0.89
C THR A 38 5.47 11.30 -0.51
N ALA A 39 6.33 11.19 -1.53
CA ALA A 39 5.95 11.25 -2.93
C ALA A 39 5.05 10.07 -3.32
N ILE A 40 5.36 8.84 -2.84
CA ILE A 40 4.54 7.65 -3.10
C ILE A 40 3.17 7.79 -2.45
N CYS A 41 3.09 8.15 -1.17
CA CYS A 41 1.82 8.40 -0.49
C CYS A 41 1.01 9.50 -1.20
N GLY A 42 1.67 10.58 -1.66
CA GLY A 42 1.03 11.62 -2.45
C GLY A 42 0.41 11.10 -3.75
N LYS A 43 1.14 10.29 -4.52
CA LYS A 43 0.65 9.66 -5.75
C LYS A 43 -0.52 8.70 -5.48
N ILE A 44 -0.43 7.89 -4.42
CA ILE A 44 -1.50 6.96 -4.03
C ILE A 44 -2.75 7.72 -3.62
N LEU A 45 -2.64 8.83 -2.90
CA LEU A 45 -3.81 9.66 -2.57
C LEU A 45 -4.47 10.23 -3.83
N GLN A 46 -3.68 10.79 -4.74
CA GLN A 46 -4.21 11.31 -6.02
C GLN A 46 -4.91 10.21 -6.82
N GLN A 47 -4.34 9.00 -6.81
CA GLN A 47 -4.93 7.84 -7.46
C GLN A 47 -6.25 7.43 -6.79
N LEU A 48 -6.33 7.40 -5.46
CA LEU A 48 -7.57 7.16 -4.72
C LEU A 48 -8.65 8.17 -5.12
N GLN A 49 -8.33 9.47 -5.06
CA GLN A 49 -9.25 10.56 -5.41
C GLN A 49 -9.76 10.43 -6.85
N SER A 50 -8.86 10.19 -7.80
CA SER A 50 -9.22 10.05 -9.21
C SER A 50 -10.08 8.82 -9.48
N ILE A 51 -9.77 7.68 -8.86
CA ILE A 51 -10.54 6.45 -9.03
C ILE A 51 -11.93 6.62 -8.40
N GLN A 52 -12.01 7.15 -7.19
CA GLN A 52 -13.28 7.38 -6.50
C GLN A 52 -14.19 8.30 -7.31
N ALA A 53 -13.70 9.46 -7.75
CA ALA A 53 -14.49 10.39 -8.56
C ALA A 53 -14.98 9.73 -9.87
N HIS A 54 -14.12 8.96 -10.55
CA HIS A 54 -14.50 8.27 -11.78
C HIS A 54 -15.55 7.18 -11.56
N LEU A 55 -15.39 6.36 -10.52
CA LEU A 55 -16.33 5.30 -10.20
C LEU A 55 -17.67 5.86 -9.71
N GLN A 56 -17.66 6.90 -8.88
CA GLN A 56 -18.88 7.55 -8.42
C GLN A 56 -19.67 8.12 -9.59
N GLN A 57 -19.01 8.77 -10.56
CA GLN A 57 -19.67 9.23 -11.79
C GLN A 57 -20.24 8.06 -12.60
N THR A 58 -19.44 7.01 -12.82
CA THR A 58 -19.86 5.84 -13.61
C THR A 58 -21.07 5.15 -12.99
N VAL A 59 -21.08 5.03 -11.66
CA VAL A 59 -22.20 4.46 -10.91
C VAL A 59 -23.40 5.40 -10.94
N SER A 60 -23.22 6.71 -10.78
CA SER A 60 -24.31 7.69 -10.90
C SER A 60 -24.96 7.68 -12.27
N ASP A 61 -24.21 7.42 -13.34
CA ASP A 61 -24.75 7.31 -14.71
C ASP A 61 -25.48 5.98 -14.94
N SER A 62 -25.24 4.97 -14.09
CA SER A 62 -25.78 3.62 -14.22
C SER A 62 -26.97 3.35 -13.28
N ILE A 63 -27.13 4.15 -12.23
CA ILE A 63 -28.22 4.05 -11.27
C ILE A 63 -29.39 4.93 -11.71
N ASP A 64 -30.60 4.38 -11.64
CA ASP A 64 -31.87 5.08 -11.83
C ASP A 64 -32.59 5.23 -10.47
N ASP A 65 -33.37 6.31 -10.30
CA ASP A 65 -34.11 6.61 -9.08
C ASP A 65 -35.20 5.57 -8.76
N ASP A 66 -35.65 4.82 -9.78
CA ASP A 66 -36.65 3.76 -9.63
C ASP A 66 -36.05 2.39 -9.21
N MET A 67 -34.71 2.29 -9.08
CA MET A 67 -34.03 1.05 -8.67
C MET A 67 -34.15 0.83 -7.16
N ASP A 68 -34.37 -0.42 -6.75
CA ASP A 68 -34.35 -0.76 -5.33
C ASP A 68 -32.93 -0.69 -4.74
N ASP A 69 -32.85 -0.59 -3.41
CA ASP A 69 -31.57 -0.43 -2.70
C ASP A 69 -30.65 -1.65 -2.87
N GLU A 70 -31.20 -2.86 -3.06
CA GLU A 70 -30.39 -4.06 -3.27
C GLU A 70 -29.69 -4.04 -4.64
N GLU A 71 -30.38 -3.58 -5.68
CA GLU A 71 -29.84 -3.43 -7.03
C GLU A 71 -28.78 -2.32 -7.07
N ARG A 72 -29.06 -1.17 -6.43
CA ARG A 72 -28.11 -0.07 -6.28
C ARG A 72 -26.82 -0.51 -5.57
N ASN A 73 -26.95 -1.18 -4.43
CA ASN A 73 -25.82 -1.69 -3.66
C ASN A 73 -24.99 -2.71 -4.46
N ARG A 74 -25.66 -3.58 -5.23
CA ARG A 74 -24.98 -4.57 -6.09
C ARG A 74 -24.13 -3.89 -7.17
N ILE A 75 -24.65 -2.84 -7.80
CA ILE A 75 -23.92 -2.05 -8.79
C ILE A 75 -22.72 -1.38 -8.13
N MET A 76 -22.90 -0.69 -7.00
CA MET A 76 -21.79 -0.07 -6.26
C MET A 76 -20.68 -1.09 -5.96
N HIS A 77 -21.03 -2.25 -5.40
CA HIS A 77 -20.09 -3.32 -5.08
C HIS A 77 -19.36 -3.88 -6.32
N GLN A 78 -20.04 -3.98 -7.47
CA GLN A 78 -19.45 -4.43 -8.72
C GLN A 78 -18.31 -3.50 -9.18
N TYR A 79 -18.51 -2.19 -9.04
CA TYR A 79 -17.51 -1.17 -9.34
C TYR A 79 -16.45 -1.00 -8.25
N GLY A 80 -16.63 -1.65 -7.09
CA GLY A 80 -15.72 -1.56 -5.94
C GLY A 80 -15.95 -0.33 -5.06
N LEU A 81 -17.13 0.29 -5.17
CA LEU A 81 -17.63 1.27 -4.21
C LEU A 81 -18.43 0.56 -3.12
N ARG A 82 -18.39 1.12 -1.91
CA ARG A 82 -19.27 0.75 -0.80
C ARG A 82 -20.40 1.76 -0.66
N SER A 83 -21.43 1.45 0.12
CA SER A 83 -22.59 2.35 0.30
C SER A 83 -22.23 3.68 0.97
N THR A 84 -21.06 3.77 1.61
CA THR A 84 -20.45 5.03 2.07
C THR A 84 -20.02 5.95 0.93
N GLY A 85 -19.95 5.45 -0.30
CA GLY A 85 -19.37 6.15 -1.45
C GLY A 85 -17.84 6.07 -1.52
N GLY A 86 -17.19 5.45 -0.54
CA GLY A 86 -15.76 5.17 -0.53
C GLY A 86 -15.38 3.93 -1.35
N ILE A 87 -14.08 3.79 -1.66
CA ILE A 87 -13.54 2.63 -2.36
C ILE A 87 -13.33 1.47 -1.39
N ASP A 88 -13.71 0.25 -1.75
CA ASP A 88 -13.39 -0.94 -0.96
C ASP A 88 -11.88 -1.04 -0.67
N LEU A 89 -11.53 -1.15 0.62
CA LEU A 89 -10.14 -1.18 1.08
C LEU A 89 -9.33 -2.29 0.41
N MET A 90 -9.86 -3.51 0.36
CA MET A 90 -9.13 -4.67 -0.16
C MET A 90 -8.90 -4.57 -1.67
N ARG A 91 -9.92 -4.17 -2.43
CA ARG A 91 -9.80 -3.93 -3.88
C ARG A 91 -8.78 -2.85 -4.19
N PHE A 92 -8.65 -1.84 -3.32
CA PHE A 92 -7.68 -0.76 -3.50
C PHE A 92 -6.23 -1.19 -3.23
N VAL A 93 -5.97 -1.86 -2.10
CA VAL A 93 -4.59 -2.19 -1.69
C VAL A 93 -4.03 -3.44 -2.37
N VAL A 94 -4.88 -4.41 -2.73
CA VAL A 94 -4.41 -5.68 -3.29
C VAL A 94 -3.90 -5.51 -4.71
N ASN A 95 -2.64 -5.93 -4.90
CA ASN A 95 -2.01 -6.05 -6.20
C ASN A 95 -2.01 -7.53 -6.62
N PRO A 96 -2.81 -7.93 -7.63
CA PRO A 96 -2.93 -9.34 -8.03
C PRO A 96 -1.65 -9.91 -8.66
N LYS A 97 -0.68 -9.04 -8.98
CA LYS A 97 0.58 -9.40 -9.63
C LYS A 97 1.74 -9.53 -8.65
N SER A 98 1.60 -9.03 -7.41
CA SER A 98 2.67 -9.06 -6.41
C SER A 98 2.15 -8.95 -4.98
N PHE A 99 2.36 -9.99 -4.19
CA PHE A 99 2.13 -9.97 -2.74
C PHE A 99 2.98 -8.92 -2.04
N GLY A 100 4.27 -8.79 -2.41
CA GLY A 100 5.17 -7.79 -1.81
C GLY A 100 4.64 -6.37 -2.00
N GLN A 101 4.18 -6.03 -3.20
CA GLN A 101 3.57 -4.73 -3.44
C GLN A 101 2.21 -4.56 -2.77
N THR A 102 1.45 -5.64 -2.51
CA THR A 102 0.23 -5.57 -1.69
C THR A 102 0.56 -5.14 -0.26
N ILE A 103 1.59 -5.76 0.34
CA ILE A 103 2.07 -5.38 1.67
C ILE A 103 2.55 -3.92 1.69
N GLU A 104 3.33 -3.49 0.68
CA GLU A 104 3.74 -2.09 0.54
C GLU A 104 2.54 -1.14 0.42
N ASN A 105 1.54 -1.49 -0.39
CA ASN A 105 0.32 -0.69 -0.56
C ASN A 105 -0.42 -0.51 0.76
N MET A 106 -0.56 -1.58 1.56
CA MET A 106 -1.13 -1.50 2.90
C MET A 106 -0.31 -0.58 3.81
N PHE A 107 1.02 -0.63 3.74
CA PHE A 107 1.89 0.31 4.46
C PHE A 107 1.64 1.76 4.04
N TYR A 108 1.60 2.07 2.74
CA TYR A 108 1.34 3.43 2.28
C TYR A 108 -0.03 3.97 2.71
N VAL A 109 -1.08 3.15 2.60
CA VAL A 109 -2.42 3.51 3.07
C VAL A 109 -2.42 3.76 4.58
N SER A 110 -1.70 2.94 5.36
CA SER A 110 -1.59 3.17 6.81
C SER A 110 -0.94 4.52 7.15
N PHE A 111 0.04 4.99 6.36
CA PHE A 111 0.62 6.32 6.54
C PHE A 111 -0.37 7.42 6.19
N LEU A 112 -1.16 7.26 5.11
CA LEU A 112 -2.19 8.22 4.74
C LEU A 112 -3.28 8.36 5.82
N ILE A 113 -3.67 7.24 6.45
CA ILE A 113 -4.62 7.24 7.57
C ILE A 113 -4.02 7.91 8.80
N ARG A 114 -2.79 7.53 9.17
CA ARG A 114 -2.07 8.13 10.30
C ARG A 114 -1.94 9.65 10.14
N ASP A 115 -1.69 10.11 8.93
CA ASP A 115 -1.50 11.52 8.60
C ASP A 115 -2.83 12.26 8.38
N GLY A 116 -3.99 11.60 8.58
CA GLY A 116 -5.32 12.20 8.48
C GLY A 116 -5.71 12.62 7.07
N ARG A 117 -5.12 11.99 6.04
CA ARG A 117 -5.38 12.30 4.62
C ARG A 117 -6.41 11.37 3.99
N VAL A 118 -6.61 10.20 4.60
CA VAL A 118 -7.57 9.17 4.21
C VAL A 118 -8.21 8.66 5.49
N GLU A 119 -9.49 8.37 5.47
CA GLU A 119 -10.19 7.72 6.55
C GLU A 119 -10.74 6.35 6.13
N ILE A 120 -11.06 5.53 7.13
CA ILE A 120 -11.77 4.26 6.94
C ILE A 120 -13.18 4.44 7.47
N GLU A 121 -14.15 4.23 6.59
CA GLU A 121 -15.56 4.14 6.94
C GLU A 121 -16.02 2.69 6.79
N PHE A 122 -17.00 2.28 7.58
CA PHE A 122 -17.58 0.94 7.49
C PHE A 122 -18.98 1.06 6.93
N ASP A 123 -19.30 0.21 5.95
CA ASP A 123 -20.65 0.12 5.40
C ASP A 123 -21.60 -0.64 6.34
N GLU A 124 -22.84 -0.81 5.92
CA GLU A 124 -23.87 -1.56 6.65
C GLU A 124 -23.55 -3.04 6.87
N PHE A 125 -22.53 -3.58 6.18
CA PHE A 125 -22.05 -4.96 6.30
C PHE A 125 -20.73 -5.06 7.07
N ASP A 126 -20.32 -3.99 7.78
CA ASP A 126 -19.04 -3.87 8.47
C ASP A 126 -17.81 -4.05 7.54
N LEU A 127 -17.97 -3.75 6.24
CA LEU A 127 -16.87 -3.81 5.28
C LEU A 127 -16.17 -2.44 5.18
N PRO A 128 -14.82 -2.42 5.22
CA PRO A 128 -14.08 -1.17 5.24
C PRO A 128 -13.97 -0.53 3.85
N ALA A 129 -14.25 0.77 3.79
CA ALA A 129 -14.10 1.64 2.63
C ALA A 129 -13.09 2.76 2.93
N LEU A 130 -12.31 3.15 1.93
CA LEU A 130 -11.39 4.27 1.97
C LEU A 130 -12.04 5.51 1.35
N ALA A 131 -11.97 6.62 2.06
CA ALA A 131 -12.36 7.95 1.58
C ALA A 131 -11.24 8.98 1.84
N PRO A 132 -10.92 9.87 0.88
CA PRO A 132 -10.02 10.98 1.11
C PRO A 132 -10.68 12.01 2.04
N VAL A 133 -9.91 12.55 2.99
CA VAL A 133 -10.40 13.60 3.89
C VAL A 133 -10.33 14.96 3.18
N ASN A 134 -11.47 15.61 2.99
CA ASN A 134 -11.54 16.98 2.47
C ASN A 134 -11.16 17.96 3.59
N LYS A 135 -10.03 18.66 3.42
CA LYS A 135 -9.58 19.66 4.41
C LYS A 135 -10.52 20.86 4.50
N ASP A 136 -11.23 21.19 3.42
CA ASP A 136 -12.10 22.36 3.36
C ASP A 136 -13.36 22.20 4.21
N GLU A 137 -13.78 20.96 4.52
CA GLU A 137 -14.93 20.67 5.39
C GLU A 137 -14.55 20.67 6.89
N ALA A 138 -13.24 20.61 7.20
CA ALA A 138 -12.73 20.58 8.56
C ALA A 138 -12.46 21.97 9.18
N GLU A 139 -12.63 23.06 8.40
CA GLU A 139 -12.37 24.44 8.86
C GLU A 139 -13.62 25.15 9.43
N ASP A 140 -14.83 24.61 9.23
CA ASP A 140 -16.09 25.21 9.75
C ASP A 140 -16.44 24.73 11.18
N ASP A 141 -15.69 23.77 11.73
CA ASP A 141 -15.81 23.34 13.12
C ASP A 141 -14.73 24.06 13.95
N ASP A 142 -15.08 25.26 14.40
CA ASP A 142 -14.30 26.17 15.26
C ASP A 142 -14.19 25.61 16.70
N GLU A 143 -13.90 24.32 16.83
CA GLU A 143 -13.58 23.64 18.07
C GLU A 143 -12.19 23.00 17.93
N PRO A 144 -11.23 23.29 18.82
CA PRO A 144 -9.95 22.59 18.85
C PRO A 144 -10.16 21.21 19.48
N THR A 145 -11.15 20.47 19.01
CA THR A 145 -11.14 19.04 19.13
C THR A 145 -10.19 18.57 18.01
N ARG A 146 -8.88 18.46 18.25
CA ARG A 146 -8.33 17.44 19.16
C ARG A 146 -9.38 16.44 19.69
N HIS A 147 -10.32 15.98 18.85
CA HIS A 147 -10.48 14.58 18.65
C HIS A 147 -9.03 14.15 18.36
N GLY A 148 -8.22 13.70 19.31
CA GLY A 148 -8.70 12.70 20.25
C GLY A 148 -9.31 11.53 19.47
N ALA A 149 -9.09 11.47 18.14
CA ALA A 149 -9.32 10.37 17.26
C ALA A 149 -8.68 9.25 18.04
N ALA A 150 -9.54 8.44 18.66
CA ALA A 150 -9.14 7.16 19.16
C ALA A 150 -8.34 6.62 17.99
N LYS A 151 -7.02 6.52 18.18
CA LYS A 151 -6.10 6.09 17.16
C LYS A 151 -6.51 4.65 16.95
N HIS A 152 -7.49 4.43 16.07
CA HIS A 152 -7.94 3.12 15.67
C HIS A 152 -6.76 2.58 14.89
N GLN A 153 -5.81 2.00 15.63
CA GLN A 153 -4.71 1.25 15.08
C GLN A 153 -5.35 -0.02 14.54
N ALA A 154 -5.91 0.07 13.34
CA ALA A 154 -6.29 -1.09 12.58
C ALA A 154 -5.01 -1.80 12.17
N ILE A 155 -4.70 -2.92 12.83
CA ILE A 155 -3.63 -3.81 12.39
C ILE A 155 -4.20 -4.63 11.24
N LEU A 156 -3.90 -4.20 10.01
CA LEU A 156 -4.25 -4.97 8.82
C LEU A 156 -3.18 -6.06 8.61
N SER A 157 -3.56 -7.32 8.80
CA SER A 157 -2.68 -8.46 8.50
C SER A 157 -3.09 -9.10 7.18
N MET A 158 -2.11 -9.48 6.38
CA MET A 158 -2.30 -10.18 5.11
C MET A 158 -1.26 -11.29 5.00
N ASP A 159 -1.73 -12.51 4.78
CA ASP A 159 -0.88 -13.63 4.41
C ASP A 159 -1.09 -14.01 2.94
N MET A 160 -0.23 -14.90 2.44
CA MET A 160 -0.27 -15.33 1.03
C MET A 160 -1.58 -16.00 0.64
N GLN A 161 -2.20 -16.74 1.56
CA GLN A 161 -3.45 -17.45 1.30
C GLN A 161 -4.61 -16.46 1.19
N THR A 162 -4.74 -15.58 2.18
CA THR A 162 -5.74 -14.50 2.22
C THR A 162 -5.61 -13.60 0.98
N TRP A 163 -4.39 -13.28 0.58
CA TRP A 163 -4.13 -12.50 -0.64
C TRP A 163 -4.66 -13.20 -1.91
N GLN A 164 -4.42 -14.50 -2.05
CA GLN A 164 -4.96 -15.30 -3.17
C GLN A 164 -6.49 -15.38 -3.12
N ASP A 165 -7.05 -15.66 -1.95
CA ASP A 165 -8.50 -15.76 -1.75
C ASP A 165 -9.22 -14.45 -2.10
N ILE A 166 -8.63 -13.30 -1.75
CA ILE A 166 -9.13 -11.97 -2.13
C ILE A 166 -9.10 -11.78 -3.65
N ILE A 167 -8.01 -12.16 -4.31
CA ILE A 167 -7.89 -12.05 -5.78
C ILE A 167 -8.97 -12.87 -6.47
N ASP A 168 -9.19 -14.11 -6.02
CA ASP A 168 -10.16 -15.01 -6.61
C ASP A 168 -11.60 -14.57 -6.31
N THR A 169 -11.88 -14.17 -5.07
CA THR A 169 -13.22 -13.74 -4.62
C THR A 169 -13.67 -12.49 -5.36
N PHE A 170 -12.78 -11.50 -5.56
CA PHE A 170 -13.12 -10.26 -6.27
C PHE A 170 -12.80 -10.29 -7.76
N GLY A 171 -12.19 -11.38 -8.26
CA GLY A 171 -11.78 -11.51 -9.65
C GLY A 171 -10.74 -10.48 -10.09
N LEU A 172 -9.84 -10.05 -9.19
CA LEU A 172 -8.89 -8.96 -9.45
C LEU A 172 -7.90 -9.36 -10.56
N LYS A 173 -7.86 -8.58 -11.65
CA LYS A 173 -6.91 -8.79 -12.76
C LYS A 173 -5.83 -7.72 -12.81
N GLU A 174 -6.20 -6.49 -12.47
CA GLU A 174 -5.32 -5.33 -12.49
C GLU A 174 -5.38 -4.62 -11.13
N PRO A 175 -4.24 -4.09 -10.64
CA PRO A 175 -4.23 -3.35 -9.37
C PRO A 175 -4.80 -1.94 -9.55
N MET A 176 -5.47 -1.43 -8.51
CA MET A 176 -5.91 -0.02 -8.47
C MET A 176 -4.74 0.93 -8.25
N ILE A 177 -3.77 0.57 -7.40
CA ILE A 177 -2.48 1.28 -7.27
C ILE A 177 -1.52 0.74 -8.34
N THR A 178 -0.93 1.63 -9.13
CA THR A 178 -0.10 1.25 -10.29
C THR A 178 1.03 0.28 -9.90
N HIS A 179 1.13 -0.83 -10.62
CA HIS A 179 2.17 -1.84 -10.41
C HIS A 179 3.56 -1.21 -10.64
N ARG A 180 4.43 -1.33 -9.65
CA ARG A 180 5.82 -0.84 -9.71
C ARG A 180 6.68 -1.89 -10.38
N ASN A 181 7.58 -1.48 -11.27
CA ASN A 181 8.56 -2.43 -11.81
C ASN A 181 9.59 -2.73 -10.74
N ASP A 182 9.91 -4.01 -10.54
CA ASP A 182 10.99 -4.39 -9.64
C ASP A 182 12.29 -3.76 -10.16
N VAL A 183 12.90 -2.91 -9.33
CA VAL A 183 14.24 -2.39 -9.62
C VAL A 183 15.16 -3.60 -9.52
N THR A 184 15.63 -4.11 -10.66
CA THR A 184 16.71 -5.10 -10.66
C THR A 184 17.91 -4.41 -10.01
N SER A 185 18.14 -4.68 -8.73
CA SER A 185 19.28 -4.14 -8.00
C SER A 185 20.55 -4.76 -8.58
N SER A 186 21.05 -4.18 -9.67
CA SER A 186 22.44 -4.34 -10.09
C SER A 186 23.28 -3.53 -9.11
N GLY A 187 23.47 -4.06 -7.90
CA GLY A 187 24.04 -3.30 -6.79
C GLY A 187 25.55 -3.06 -6.90
N PRO A 188 26.11 -2.10 -6.12
CA PRO A 188 27.48 -2.22 -5.64
C PRO A 188 27.54 -3.38 -4.63
N GLY A 189 27.87 -4.57 -5.11
CA GLY A 189 27.89 -5.82 -4.33
C GLY A 189 26.96 -6.91 -4.86
N ALA A 190 26.90 -7.12 -6.18
CA ALA A 190 26.19 -8.25 -6.76
C ALA A 190 26.85 -9.60 -6.40
N ARG A 191 26.60 -10.14 -5.20
CA ARG A 191 26.67 -11.57 -4.85
C ARG A 191 26.27 -11.78 -3.39
N GLY A 192 25.07 -12.33 -3.19
CA GLY A 192 24.45 -12.51 -1.88
C GLY A 192 25.17 -13.47 -0.94
N TRP A 193 24.70 -13.49 0.31
CA TRP A 193 25.18 -14.30 1.45
C TRP A 193 25.17 -15.82 1.26
N TYR A 194 24.69 -16.34 0.13
CA TYR A 194 24.76 -17.74 -0.24
C TYR A 194 25.25 -17.86 -1.68
N SER A 195 26.57 -17.85 -1.86
CA SER A 195 27.27 -18.38 -3.03
C SER A 195 28.64 -18.88 -2.60
#